data_AF-A0A368Z9D5-F1
#
_entry.id   AF-A0A368Z9D5-F1
#
_cell.length_a   1.000
_cell.length_b   1.000
_cell.length_c   1.000
_cell.angle_alpha   90.00
_cell.angle_beta   90.00
_cell.angle_gamma   90.00
#
_symmetry.space_group_name_H-M   'P 1'
#
loop_
_entity.id
_entity.type
_entity.pdbx_description
1 polymer ?
#
loop_
_entity_poly.entity_id
_entity_poly.type
_entity_poly.pdbx_seq_one_letter_code
_entity_poly.pdbx_strand_id
1 'polypeptide(L)'
;MSATYTSFSVYLIFLMGIGVYFYNKTASLEDYLIGGRAMGSWVTALSAQASDMSGWLLMGLPGAVYLGGLSQSWIAIGLFIGTFLNWKYVASRLRVYTEVTDSMTLPSFFEDRFRDRSYSLLANLVGLPRENSRRF
;
A
#
# COMPACT_ATOMS: atom_id res chain seq x y z
N MET A 1 5.10 37.36 -3.24
CA MET A 1 5.16 35.96 -3.70
C MET A 1 3.75 35.51 -4.00
N SER A 2 3.52 34.88 -5.17
CA SER A 2 2.18 34.40 -5.57
C SER A 2 1.65 33.37 -4.56
N ALA A 3 0.33 33.41 -4.27
CA ALA A 3 -0.34 32.54 -3.29
C ALA A 3 -0.05 31.04 -3.51
N THR A 4 0.20 30.63 -4.75
CA THR A 4 0.55 29.26 -5.14
C THR A 4 1.85 28.77 -4.53
N TYR A 5 2.90 29.61 -4.50
CA TYR A 5 4.18 29.20 -3.93
C TYR A 5 4.08 29.08 -2.41
N THR A 6 3.34 29.99 -1.78
CA THR A 6 3.09 29.96 -0.34
C THR A 6 2.36 28.69 0.08
N SER A 7 1.27 28.32 -0.61
CA SER A 7 0.51 27.11 -0.28
C SER A 7 1.35 25.84 -0.51
N PHE A 8 2.13 25.79 -1.60
CA PHE A 8 3.01 24.67 -1.89
C PHE A 8 4.11 24.50 -0.83
N SER A 9 4.78 25.58 -0.44
CA SER A 9 5.81 25.54 0.60
C SER A 9 5.24 25.12 1.95
N VAL A 10 4.07 25.64 2.34
CA VAL A 10 3.39 25.25 3.60
C VAL A 10 3.05 23.75 3.58
N TYR A 11 2.51 23.25 2.48
CA TYR A 11 2.18 21.83 2.32
C TYR A 11 3.42 20.93 2.47
N LEU A 12 4.53 21.27 1.81
CA LEU A 12 5.78 20.51 1.90
C LEU A 12 6.37 20.52 3.31
N ILE A 13 6.41 21.68 3.96
CA ILE A 13 6.90 21.82 5.34
C ILE A 13 6.03 20.99 6.29
N PHE A 14 4.71 21.02 6.10
CA PHE A 14 3.78 20.24 6.89
C PHE A 14 4.03 18.73 6.74
N LEU A 15 4.16 18.23 5.50
CA LEU A 15 4.46 16.81 5.25
C LEU A 15 5.81 16.38 5.85
N MET A 16 6.85 17.19 5.68
CA MET A 16 8.17 16.94 6.29
C MET A 16 8.09 16.94 7.82
N GLY A 17 7.31 17.86 8.41
CA GLY A 17 7.09 17.94 9.85
C GLY A 17 6.45 16.67 10.42
N ILE A 18 5.44 16.12 9.73
CA ILE A 18 4.85 14.82 10.09
C ILE A 18 5.91 13.71 10.03
N GLY A 19 6.69 13.65 8.95
CA GLY A 19 7.74 12.64 8.79
C GLY A 19 8.77 12.66 9.93
N VAL A 20 9.29 13.84 10.26
CA VAL A 20 10.26 14.01 11.37
C VAL A 20 9.64 13.68 12.73
N TYR A 21 8.37 14.05 12.95
CA TYR A 21 7.67 13.74 14.20
C TYR A 21 7.50 12.24 14.44
N PHE A 22 7.18 11.47 13.38
CA PHE A 22 7.00 10.02 13.48
C PHE A 22 8.30 9.23 13.35
N TYR A 23 9.39 9.85 12.88
CA TYR A 23 10.70 9.20 12.72
C TYR A 23 11.19 8.50 14.00
N ASN A 24 11.05 9.16 15.16
CA ASN A 24 11.49 8.61 16.44
C ASN A 24 10.50 7.59 17.06
N LYS A 25 9.35 7.36 16.44
CA LYS A 25 8.32 6.43 16.94
C LYS A 25 8.39 5.04 16.32
N THR A 26 9.28 4.83 15.35
CA THR A 26 9.48 3.54 14.70
C THR A 26 10.72 2.87 15.28
N ALA A 27 10.53 1.88 16.16
CA ALA A 27 11.63 1.17 16.82
C ALA A 27 11.90 -0.21 16.21
N SER A 28 10.90 -0.83 15.57
CA SER A 28 10.99 -2.17 14.97
C SER A 28 10.65 -2.17 13.47
N LEU A 29 11.04 -3.25 12.79
CA LEU A 29 10.70 -3.47 11.38
C LEU A 29 9.18 -3.64 11.19
N GLU A 30 8.50 -4.25 12.16
CA GLU A 30 7.03 -4.39 12.15
C GLU A 30 6.33 -3.03 12.27
N ASP A 31 6.83 -2.15 13.15
CA ASP A 31 6.34 -0.78 13.26
C ASP A 31 6.54 0.00 11.96
N TYR A 32 7.65 -0.24 11.26
CA TYR A 32 7.97 0.42 10.00
C TYR A 32 7.11 -0.09 8.84
N LEU A 33 6.97 -1.41 8.70
CA LEU A 33 6.33 -2.03 7.54
C LEU A 33 4.80 -2.05 7.63
N ILE A 34 4.24 -2.29 8.82
CA ILE A 34 2.80 -2.48 9.00
C ILE A 34 2.20 -1.63 10.14
N GLY A 35 2.98 -0.68 10.69
CA GLY A 35 2.53 0.21 11.76
C GLY A 35 2.23 -0.54 13.07
N GLY A 36 2.95 -1.64 13.32
CA GLY A 36 2.82 -2.45 14.55
C GLY A 36 1.44 -3.09 14.71
N ARG A 37 0.71 -3.27 13.60
CA ARG A 37 -0.68 -3.80 13.56
C ARG A 37 -1.71 -3.03 14.41
N ALA A 38 -1.33 -1.89 14.98
CA ALA A 38 -2.14 -1.08 15.89
C ALA A 38 -2.92 0.03 15.17
N MET A 39 -2.68 0.23 13.86
CA MET A 39 -3.41 1.23 13.09
C MET A 39 -4.88 0.84 12.92
N GLY A 40 -5.78 1.78 13.25
CA GLY A 40 -7.22 1.58 13.11
C GLY A 40 -7.63 1.29 11.67
N SER A 41 -8.65 0.43 11.50
CA SER A 41 -9.13 -0.06 10.20
C SER A 41 -9.36 1.06 9.17
N TRP A 42 -9.91 2.19 9.58
CA TRP A 42 -10.19 3.33 8.70
C TRP A 42 -8.91 4.07 8.24
N VAL A 43 -7.90 4.20 9.10
CA VAL A 43 -6.61 4.82 8.73
C VAL A 43 -5.89 3.96 7.71
N THR A 44 -5.86 2.65 7.96
CA THR A 44 -5.28 1.66 7.04
C THR A 44 -6.01 1.66 5.71
N ALA A 45 -7.35 1.77 5.71
CA ALA A 45 -8.16 1.88 4.51
C ALA A 45 -7.84 3.13 3.68
N LEU A 46 -7.78 4.29 4.33
CA LEU A 46 -7.46 5.54 3.67
C LEU A 46 -6.04 5.55 3.11
N SER A 47 -5.08 5.00 3.86
CA SER A 47 -3.70 4.85 3.40
C SER A 47 -3.61 3.92 2.20
N ALA A 48 -4.31 2.78 2.23
CA ALA A 48 -4.33 1.83 1.11
C ALA A 48 -4.94 2.46 -0.15
N GLN A 49 -6.05 3.19 0.00
CA GLN A 49 -6.64 3.94 -1.11
C GLN A 49 -5.70 5.03 -1.60
N ALA A 50 -5.09 5.84 -0.73
CA ALA A 50 -4.15 6.88 -1.14
C ALA A 50 -2.97 6.31 -1.95
N SER A 51 -2.47 5.11 -1.60
CA SER A 51 -1.44 4.41 -2.34
C SER A 51 -1.91 3.89 -3.71
N ASP A 52 -3.17 3.43 -3.81
CA ASP A 52 -3.80 3.04 -5.09
C ASP A 52 -4.09 4.27 -5.97
N MET A 53 -4.42 5.40 -5.34
CA MET A 53 -4.69 6.69 -5.96
C MET A 53 -3.39 7.38 -6.41
N SER A 54 -2.77 6.85 -7.46
CA SER A 54 -1.64 7.48 -8.13
C SER A 54 -2.07 8.58 -9.13
N GLY A 55 -1.12 9.15 -9.87
CA GLY A 55 -1.38 10.07 -10.98
C GLY A 55 -2.32 9.50 -12.06
N TRP A 56 -2.57 8.18 -12.05
CA TRP A 56 -3.60 7.52 -12.86
C TRP A 56 -5.00 8.12 -12.66
N LEU A 57 -5.41 8.48 -11.45
CA LEU A 57 -6.73 9.07 -11.26
C LEU A 57 -6.79 10.52 -11.74
N LEU A 58 -5.67 11.24 -11.67
CA LEU A 58 -5.60 12.66 -12.03
C LEU A 58 -5.54 12.87 -13.56
N MET A 59 -4.84 11.98 -14.28
CA MET A 59 -4.63 12.10 -15.73
C MET A 59 -5.20 10.92 -16.53
N GLY A 60 -5.20 9.72 -15.97
CA GLY A 60 -5.64 8.49 -16.65
C GLY A 60 -7.15 8.43 -16.85
N LEU A 61 -7.94 8.56 -15.78
CA LEU A 61 -9.41 8.56 -15.86
C LEU A 61 -9.94 9.74 -16.71
N PRO A 62 -9.55 11.00 -16.45
CA PRO A 62 -9.98 12.12 -17.27
C PRO A 62 -9.50 12.03 -18.72
N GLY A 63 -8.27 11.54 -18.94
CA GLY A 63 -7.73 11.31 -20.29
C GLY A 63 -8.52 10.24 -21.06
N ALA A 64 -8.87 9.13 -20.41
CA ALA A 64 -9.71 8.09 -21.00
C ALA A 64 -11.09 8.62 -21.37
N VAL A 65 -11.74 9.37 -20.47
CA VAL A 65 -13.05 9.99 -20.73
C VAL A 65 -12.97 11.06 -21.82
N TYR A 66 -11.89 11.85 -21.86
CA TYR A 66 -11.67 12.85 -22.90
C TYR A 66 -11.57 12.21 -24.30
N LEU A 67 -10.90 11.06 -24.41
CA LEU A 67 -10.71 10.35 -25.69
C LEU A 67 -11.90 9.46 -26.08
N GLY A 68 -12.51 8.75 -25.11
CA GLY A 68 -13.56 7.75 -25.33
C GLY A 68 -14.98 8.21 -24.99
N GLY A 69 -15.14 9.47 -24.56
CA GLY A 69 -16.41 10.04 -24.12
C GLY A 69 -16.94 9.41 -22.81
N LEU A 70 -18.19 9.75 -22.47
CA LEU A 70 -18.85 9.31 -21.24
C LEU A 70 -19.00 7.78 -21.11
N SER A 71 -18.82 7.03 -22.20
CA SER A 71 -18.80 5.56 -22.19
C SER A 71 -17.75 5.00 -21.22
N GLN A 72 -16.63 5.72 -21.03
CA GLN A 72 -15.53 5.33 -20.14
C GLN A 72 -15.86 5.49 -18.65
N SER A 73 -17.01 6.07 -18.31
CA SER A 73 -17.50 6.12 -16.91
C SER A 73 -17.66 4.73 -16.29
N TRP A 74 -17.78 3.68 -17.12
CA TRP A 74 -17.79 2.30 -16.67
C TRP A 74 -16.52 1.90 -15.90
N ILE A 75 -15.38 2.55 -16.16
CA ILE A 75 -14.12 2.34 -15.42
C ILE A 75 -14.34 2.67 -13.94
N ALA A 76 -15.01 3.78 -13.62
CA ALA A 76 -15.27 4.16 -12.23
C ALA A 76 -16.18 3.15 -11.52
N ILE A 77 -17.20 2.64 -12.21
CA ILE A 77 -18.10 1.60 -11.68
C ILE A 77 -17.34 0.30 -11.46
N GLY A 78 -16.53 -0.11 -12.43
CA GLY A 78 -15.69 -1.30 -12.36
C GLY A 78 -14.67 -1.24 -11.22
N LEU A 79 -14.01 -0.10 -11.04
CA LEU A 79 -13.10 0.14 -9.92
C LEU A 79 -13.84 0.08 -8.58
N PHE A 80 -14.99 0.73 -8.45
CA PHE A 80 -15.76 0.69 -7.21
C PHE A 80 -16.15 -0.74 -6.81
N ILE A 81 -16.73 -1.49 -7.75
CA ILE A 81 -17.10 -2.89 -7.52
C ILE A 81 -15.86 -3.75 -7.28
N GLY A 82 -14.81 -3.58 -8.09
CA GLY A 82 -13.56 -4.32 -7.98
C GLY A 82 -12.90 -4.14 -6.61
N THR A 83 -12.76 -2.90 -6.14
CA THR A 83 -12.22 -2.59 -4.82
C THR A 83 -13.08 -3.19 -3.70
N PHE A 84 -14.41 -3.08 -3.81
CA PHE A 84 -15.32 -3.68 -2.83
C PHE A 84 -15.17 -5.21 -2.74
N LEU A 85 -15.14 -5.90 -3.89
CA LEU A 85 -14.98 -7.35 -3.93
C LEU A 85 -13.58 -7.78 -3.46
N ASN A 86 -12.53 -7.04 -3.83
CA ASN A 86 -11.17 -7.28 -3.37
C ASN A 86 -11.08 -7.19 -1.84
N TRP A 87 -11.63 -6.12 -1.25
CA TRP A 87 -11.65 -5.93 0.20
C TRP A 87 -12.41 -7.03 0.93
N LYS A 88 -13.58 -7.40 0.39
CA LYS A 88 -14.45 -8.42 0.99
C LYS A 88 -13.85 -9.82 0.95
N TYR A 89 -13.27 -10.23 -0.18
CA TYR A 89 -12.83 -11.61 -0.38
C TYR A 89 -11.35 -11.84 -0.14
N VAL A 90 -10.49 -10.89 -0.53
CA VAL A 90 -9.04 -11.04 -0.50
C VAL A 90 -8.49 -10.41 0.77
N ALA A 91 -8.74 -9.12 1.01
CA ALA A 91 -8.10 -8.39 2.10
C ALA A 91 -8.46 -8.96 3.49
N SER A 92 -9.73 -9.27 3.73
CA SER A 92 -10.18 -9.86 5.00
C SER A 92 -9.53 -11.21 5.28
N ARG A 93 -9.46 -12.10 4.28
CA ARG A 93 -8.79 -13.40 4.44
C ARG A 93 -7.30 -13.24 4.67
N LEU A 94 -6.65 -12.41 3.87
CA LEU A 94 -5.21 -12.17 3.96
C LEU A 94 -4.82 -11.58 5.33
N ARG A 95 -5.64 -10.68 5.89
CA ARG A 95 -5.43 -10.11 7.23
C ARG A 95 -5.40 -11.19 8.31
N VAL A 96 -6.37 -12.11 8.30
CA VAL A 96 -6.44 -13.20 9.28
C VAL A 96 -5.25 -14.15 9.14
N TYR A 97 -4.88 -14.52 7.91
CA TYR A 97 -3.75 -15.43 7.71
C TYR A 97 -2.40 -14.81 8.09
N THR A 98 -2.15 -13.56 7.71
CA THR A 98 -0.90 -12.83 8.06
C THR A 98 -0.78 -12.53 9.54
N GLU A 99 -1.87 -12.58 10.31
CA GLU A 99 -1.86 -12.52 11.77
C GLU A 99 -1.47 -13.86 12.40
N VAL A 100 -1.87 -14.98 11.79
CA VAL A 100 -1.51 -16.32 12.28
C VAL A 100 -0.08 -16.70 11.93
N THR A 101 0.41 -16.32 10.75
CA THR A 101 1.77 -16.67 10.27
C THR A 101 2.82 -15.61 10.60
N ASP A 102 2.40 -14.47 11.16
CA ASP A 102 3.22 -13.29 11.40
C ASP A 102 4.00 -12.76 10.18
N SER A 103 3.54 -13.09 8.97
CA SER A 103 4.20 -12.67 7.74
C SER A 103 3.94 -11.18 7.47
N MET A 104 5.01 -10.39 7.31
CA MET A 104 4.92 -8.94 7.08
C MET A 104 4.84 -8.55 5.60
N THR A 105 5.17 -9.47 4.68
CA THR A 105 5.21 -9.20 3.23
C THR A 105 4.41 -10.24 2.45
N LEU A 106 3.96 -9.90 1.24
CA LEU A 106 3.30 -10.87 0.36
C LEU A 106 4.21 -12.07 0.03
N PRO A 107 5.50 -11.89 -0.30
CA PRO A 107 6.41 -13.02 -0.49
C PRO A 107 6.53 -13.92 0.74
N SER A 108 6.73 -13.36 1.95
CA SER A 108 6.83 -14.19 3.17
C SER A 108 5.53 -14.93 3.46
N PHE A 109 4.38 -14.30 3.22
CA PHE A 109 3.08 -14.98 3.29
C PHE A 109 2.98 -16.19 2.35
N PHE A 110 3.41 -16.05 1.10
CA PHE A 110 3.37 -17.17 0.15
C PHE A 110 4.34 -18.28 0.54
N GLU A 111 5.52 -17.95 1.06
CA GLU A 111 6.49 -18.94 1.53
C GLU A 111 5.95 -19.77 2.69
N ASP A 112 5.34 -19.13 3.69
CA ASP A 112 4.70 -19.82 4.81
C ASP A 112 3.50 -20.66 4.36
N ARG A 113 2.71 -20.14 3.43
CA ARG A 113 1.52 -20.82 2.90
C ARG A 113 1.85 -22.06 2.08
N PHE A 114 2.95 -22.03 1.32
CA PHE A 114 3.41 -23.11 0.45
C PHE A 114 4.54 -23.96 1.06
N ARG A 115 5.02 -23.61 2.26
CA ARG A 115 6.13 -24.28 2.97
C ARG A 115 7.41 -24.32 2.13
N ASP A 116 7.68 -23.29 1.35
CA ASP A 116 8.91 -23.20 0.55
C ASP A 116 10.11 -22.88 1.47
N ARG A 117 10.78 -23.91 1.97
CA ARG A 117 11.96 -23.77 2.87
C ARG A 117 13.20 -23.24 2.15
N SER A 118 13.17 -23.12 0.82
CA SER A 118 14.31 -22.70 0.00
C SER A 118 14.45 -21.18 -0.11
N TYR A 119 13.42 -20.43 0.32
CA TYR A 119 13.30 -18.98 0.16
C TYR A 119 13.53 -18.51 -1.29
N SER A 120 13.34 -19.42 -2.25
CA SER A 120 13.67 -19.17 -3.65
C SER A 120 12.71 -18.19 -4.30
N LEU A 121 11.45 -18.19 -3.86
CA LEU A 121 10.44 -17.26 -4.35
C LEU A 121 10.71 -15.83 -3.88
N LEU A 122 10.98 -15.61 -2.58
CA LEU A 122 11.33 -14.29 -2.06
C LEU A 122 12.70 -13.81 -2.56
N ALA A 123 13.71 -14.68 -2.61
CA ALA A 123 15.04 -14.33 -3.12
C ALA A 123 15.00 -13.87 -4.57
N ASN A 124 14.19 -14.52 -5.42
CA ASN A 124 14.06 -14.13 -6.84
C ASN A 124 13.19 -12.89 -7.04
N LEU A 125 12.15 -12.68 -6.22
CA LEU A 125 11.27 -11.51 -6.33
C LEU A 125 11.91 -10.24 -5.77
N VAL A 126 12.70 -10.36 -4.71
CA VAL A 126 13.30 -9.21 -3.99
C VAL A 126 14.79 -9.04 -4.36
N GLY A 127 15.38 -10.00 -5.08
CA GLY A 127 16.80 -9.96 -5.46
C GLY A 127 17.76 -10.14 -4.27
N LEU A 128 17.30 -10.73 -3.17
CA LEU A 128 18.10 -10.91 -1.95
C LEU A 128 18.87 -12.23 -1.95
N PRO A 129 20.10 -12.26 -1.41
CA PRO A 129 20.81 -13.50 -1.16
C PRO A 129 20.05 -14.36 -0.13
N ARG A 130 19.92 -15.66 -0.42
CA ARG A 130 19.08 -16.65 0.30
C ARG A 130 19.33 -16.78 1.82
N GLU A 131 20.40 -16.19 2.32
CA GLU A 131 20.75 -16.21 3.75
C GLU A 131 19.99 -15.16 4.57
N ASN A 132 19.55 -14.07 3.93
CA ASN A 132 18.93 -12.93 4.63
C ASN A 132 17.39 -12.99 4.69
N SER A 133 16.77 -13.95 4.02
CA SER A 133 15.32 -14.13 3.92
C SER A 133 14.67 -14.63 5.21
N ARG A 134 15.44 -15.07 6.21
CA ARG A 134 14.93 -15.47 7.54
C ARG A 134 14.59 -14.28 8.46
N ARG A 135 14.90 -13.05 8.06
CA ARG A 135 14.70 -11.84 8.88
C ARG A 135 13.40 -11.09 8.57
N PHE A 136 12.59 -11.58 7.63
CA PHE A 136 11.36 -10.95 7.12
C PHE A 136 10.14 -11.84 7.31
#